data_AF-A0A413B3A9-F1
#
_entry.id   AF-A0A413B3A9-F1
#
_cell.length_a   1.000
_cell.length_b   1.000
_cell.length_c   1.000
_cell.angle_alpha   90.00
_cell.angle_beta   90.00
_cell.angle_gamma   90.00
#
_symmetry.space_group_name_H-M   'P 1'
#
loop_
_entity.id
_entity.type
_entity.pdbx_description
1 polymer ?
#
loop_
_entity_poly.entity_id
_entity_poly.type
_entity_poly.pdbx_seq_one_letter_code
_entity_poly.pdbx_strand_id
1 'polypeptide(L)' 'MANILDEGAKMLTSSLVWGGRMTFDQLNELDWLKTTSYYGIYLFIQEAERRKWIGAIDKEGKPTVYYATSKGRKMLSERE' A
#
# COMPACT_ATOMS: atom_id res chain seq x y z
N MET A 1 -2.54 -22.01 0.96
CA MET A 1 -1.55 -20.99 0.62
C MET A 1 -2.11 -19.62 0.98
N ALA A 2 -1.41 -18.84 1.81
CA ALA A 2 -1.69 -17.42 1.88
C ALA A 2 -1.41 -16.80 0.52
N ASN A 3 -2.32 -15.96 0.03
CA ASN A 3 -2.14 -15.29 -1.26
C ASN A 3 -1.09 -14.18 -1.05
N ILE A 4 0.08 -14.30 -1.67
CA ILE A 4 1.18 -13.33 -1.56
C ILE A 4 0.75 -11.89 -1.86
N LEU A 5 -0.24 -11.71 -2.75
CA LEU A 5 -0.82 -10.41 -3.07
C LEU A 5 -1.68 -9.86 -1.91
N ASP A 6 -2.42 -10.74 -1.23
CA ASP A 6 -3.22 -10.36 -0.06
C ASP A 6 -2.33 -9.93 1.11
N GLU A 7 -1.26 -10.68 1.39
CA GLU A 7 -0.30 -10.33 2.45
C GLU A 7 0.46 -9.05 2.13
N GLY A 8 0.96 -8.92 0.89
CA GLY A 8 1.62 -7.70 0.43
C GLY A 8 0.71 -6.47 0.50
N ALA A 9 -0.55 -6.58 0.05
CA ALA A 9 -1.54 -5.51 0.14
C ALA A 9 -1.85 -5.12 1.60
N LYS A 10 -1.93 -6.09 2.52
CA LYS A 10 -2.12 -5.83 3.95
C LYS A 10 -0.93 -5.11 4.57
N MET A 11 0.30 -5.56 4.29
CA MET A 11 1.51 -4.92 4.78
C MET A 11 1.69 -3.50 4.22
N LEU A 12 1.38 -3.30 2.94
CA LEU A 12 1.39 -1.99 2.29
C LEU A 12 0.35 -1.04 2.93
N THR A 13 -0.87 -1.54 3.17
CA THR A 13 -1.89 -0.76 3.88
C THR A 13 -1.43 -0.40 5.31
N SER A 14 -0.82 -1.34 6.04
CA SER A 14 -0.25 -1.09 7.37
C SER A 14 0.80 0.02 7.35
N SER A 15 1.71 -0.05 6.37
CA SER A 15 2.76 0.95 6.18
C SER A 15 2.16 2.36 5.98
N LEU A 16 1.07 2.48 5.23
CA LEU A 16 0.38 3.75 4.99
C LEU A 16 -0.48 4.24 6.18
N VAL A 17 -0.95 3.33 7.04
CA VAL A 17 -1.70 3.71 8.26
C VAL A 17 -0.75 4.28 9.31
N TRP A 18 0.40 3.64 9.52
CA TRP A 18 1.36 4.04 10.55
C TRP A 18 2.36 5.09 10.06
N GLY A 19 2.84 4.97 8.82
CA GLY A 19 3.82 5.87 8.22
C GLY A 19 3.21 7.07 7.49
N GLY A 20 1.89 7.13 7.35
CA GLY A 20 1.20 8.20 6.65
C GLY A 20 1.23 8.06 5.12
N ARG A 21 0.98 9.17 4.43
CA ARG A 21 0.88 9.19 2.96
C ARG A 21 2.27 9.11 2.33
N MET A 22 2.41 8.31 1.27
CA MET A 22 3.69 8.05 0.61
C MET A 22 3.56 8.09 -0.91
N THR A 23 4.62 8.51 -1.61
CA THR A 23 4.77 8.30 -3.05
C THR A 23 5.20 6.87 -3.38
N PHE A 24 5.19 6.49 -4.66
CA PHE A 24 5.73 5.20 -5.09
C PHE A 24 7.21 5.05 -4.68
N ASP A 25 8.04 6.08 -4.89
CA ASP A 25 9.46 6.03 -4.55
C ASP A 25 9.68 5.84 -3.05
N GLN A 26 8.90 6.53 -2.21
CA GLN A 26 8.94 6.36 -0.76
C GLN A 26 8.48 4.95 -0.33
N LEU A 27 7.50 4.37 -1.01
CA LEU A 27 7.11 2.97 -0.77
C LEU A 27 8.25 2.01 -1.14
N ASN A 28 8.95 2.26 -2.24
CA ASN A 28 10.09 1.45 -2.68
C ASN A 28 11.29 1.49 -1.71
N GLU A 29 11.38 2.52 -0.87
CA GLU A 29 12.41 2.66 0.17
C GLU A 29 12.11 1.86 1.45
N LEU A 30 10.89 1.34 1.63
CA LEU A 30 10.52 0.55 2.81
C LEU A 30 11.36 -0.73 2.90
N ASP A 31 11.92 -1.01 4.07
CA ASP A 31 12.84 -2.15 4.27
C ASP A 31 12.28 -3.48 3.79
N TRP A 32 10.99 -3.73 4.03
CA TRP A 32 10.31 -4.96 3.62
C TRP A 32 9.99 -5.04 2.12
N LEU A 33 10.14 -3.92 1.39
CA LEU A 33 9.98 -3.83 -0.05
C LEU A 33 11.31 -3.73 -0.82
N LYS A 34 12.46 -3.54 -0.16
CA LYS A 34 13.77 -3.36 -0.81
C LYS A 34 14.17 -4.47 -1.78
N THR A 35 13.73 -5.71 -1.54
CA THR A 35 13.99 -6.86 -2.42
C THR A 35 12.83 -7.17 -3.37
N THR A 36 11.73 -6.43 -3.28
CA THR A 36 10.57 -6.59 -4.15
C THR A 36 10.79 -5.77 -5.42
N SER A 37 10.51 -6.35 -6.58
CA SER A 37 10.60 -5.59 -7.83
C SER A 37 9.57 -4.47 -7.87
N TYR A 38 9.84 -3.40 -8.64
CA TYR A 38 8.87 -2.33 -8.92
C TYR A 38 7.50 -2.89 -9.35
N TYR A 39 7.50 -3.91 -10.21
CA TYR A 39 6.27 -4.57 -10.65
C TYR A 39 5.56 -5.31 -9.51
N GLY A 40 6.30 -5.97 -8.62
CA GLY A 40 5.72 -6.62 -7.44
C GLY A 40 5.07 -5.62 -6.49
N ILE A 41 5.72 -4.49 -6.23
CA ILE A 41 5.16 -3.40 -5.41
C ILE A 41 3.88 -2.86 -6.06
N TYR A 42 3.90 -2.66 -7.39
CA TYR A 42 2.74 -2.22 -8.15
C TYR A 42 1.56 -3.20 -8.02
N LEU A 43 1.80 -4.51 -8.05
CA LEU A 43 0.74 -5.51 -7.83
C LEU A 43 0.14 -5.43 -6.42
N PHE A 44 0.95 -5.19 -5.38
CA PHE A 44 0.44 -4.98 -4.02
C PHE A 44 -0.42 -3.72 -3.91
N ILE A 45 -0.01 -2.64 -4.57
CA ILE A 45 -0.79 -1.39 -4.66
C ILE A 45 -2.13 -1.67 -5.34
N GLN A 46 -2.14 -2.29 -6.51
CA GLN A 46 -3.37 -2.62 -7.23
C GLN A 46 -4.32 -3.50 -6.41
N GLU A 47 -3.80 -4.50 -5.71
CA GLU A 47 -4.61 -5.38 -4.87
C GLU A 47 -5.21 -4.62 -3.67
N ALA A 48 -4.44 -3.72 -3.04
CA ALA A 48 -4.92 -2.87 -1.96
C ALA A 48 -5.98 -1.85 -2.43
N GLU A 49 -5.82 -1.28 -3.62
CA GLU A 49 -6.81 -0.38 -4.26
C GLU A 49 -8.09 -1.13 -4.64
N ARG A 50 -7.96 -2.33 -5.25
CA ARG A 50 -9.10 -3.20 -5.59
C ARG A 50 -9.96 -3.50 -4.36
N ARG A 51 -9.33 -3.66 -3.20
CA ARG A 51 -10.00 -3.89 -1.91
C ARG A 51 -10.51 -2.62 -1.24
N LYS A 52 -10.15 -1.45 -1.78
CA LYS A 52 -10.44 -0.13 -1.24
C LYS A 52 -9.77 0.13 0.11
N TRP A 53 -8.66 -0.53 0.40
CA TRP A 53 -7.90 -0.32 1.64
C TRP A 53 -7.00 0.91 1.55
N ILE A 54 -6.53 1.21 0.35
CA ILE A 54 -5.78 2.42 0.04
C ILE A 54 -6.49 3.20 -1.08
N GLY A 55 -6.12 4.45 -1.23
CA GLY A 55 -6.44 5.26 -2.41
C GLY A 55 -5.19 5.99 -2.89
N ALA A 56 -5.27 6.50 -4.12
CA ALA A 56 -4.24 7.33 -4.74
C ALA A 56 -4.78 8.74 -5.00
N ILE A 57 -3.89 9.73 -4.89
CA ILE A 57 -4.11 11.09 -5.35
C ILE A 57 -3.15 11.30 -6.52
N ASP A 58 -3.71 11.43 -7.71
CA ASP A 58 -2.98 11.79 -8.91
C ASP A 58 -3.22 13.27 -9.24
N LYS A 59 -2.15 14.02 -9.46
CA LYS A 59 -2.19 15.44 -9.81
C LYS A 59 -1.17 15.67 -10.92
N GLU A 60 -1.61 16.32 -11.98
CA GLU A 60 -0.77 16.62 -13.13
C GLU A 60 0.55 17.28 -12.72
N GLY A 61 1.67 16.73 -13.21
CA GLY A 61 3.02 17.20 -12.90
C GLY A 61 3.52 16.88 -11.48
N LYS A 62 2.83 16.04 -10.70
CA LYS A 62 3.25 15.63 -9.36
C LYS A 62 3.27 14.10 -9.23
N PRO A 63 4.16 13.54 -8.39
CA PRO A 63 4.13 12.11 -8.09
C PRO A 63 2.80 11.70 -7.47
N THR A 64 2.30 10.52 -7.85
CA THR A 64 1.12 9.91 -7.23
C THR A 64 1.37 9.69 -5.74
N VAL A 65 0.41 10.09 -4.91
CA VAL A 65 0.47 9.92 -3.45
C VAL A 65 -0.56 8.90 -3.01
N TYR A 66 -0.11 7.83 -2.35
CA TYR A 66 -0.94 6.79 -1.79
C TYR A 66 -1.28 7.08 -0.33
N TYR A 67 -2.49 6.73 0.09
CA TYR A 67 -2.98 6.94 1.45
C TYR A 67 -3.91 5.82 1.91
N ALA A 68 -3.92 5.55 3.21
CA ALA A 68 -4.85 4.60 3.80
C ALA A 68 -6.29 5.16 3.89
N THR A 69 -7.27 4.38 3.45
CA THR A 69 -8.70 4.72 3.57
C THR A 69 -9.22 4.37 4.96
N SER A 70 -10.45 4.80 5.28
CA SER A 70 -11.14 4.35 6.50
C SER A 70 -11.35 2.83 6.53
N LYS A 71 -11.52 2.18 5.37
CA LYS A 71 -11.64 0.72 5.28
C LYS A 71 -10.29 0.04 5.52
N GLY A 72 -9.19 0.60 5.00
CA GLY A 72 -7.84 0.09 5.28
C GLY A 72 -7.47 0.18 6.77
N ARG A 73 -7.83 1.29 7.43
CA ARG A 73 -7.68 1.43 8.89
C ARG A 73 -8.46 0.38 9.68
N LYS A 74 -9.73 0.12 9.31
CA LYS A 74 -10.56 -0.90 9.96
C LYS A 74 -10.03 -2.32 9.75
N MET A 75 -9.51 -2.61 8.57
CA MET A 75 -8.89 -3.92 8.27
C MET A 75 -7.75 -4.24 9.24
N LEU A 76 -7.00 -3.24 9.71
CA LEU A 76 -5.92 -3.43 10.68
C LEU A 76 -6.45 -3.60 12.10
N SER A 77 -7.49 -2.86 12.49
CA SER A 77 -8.09 -3.00 13.83
C SER A 77 -8.81 -4.33 14.04
N GLU A 78 -9.29 -4.97 12.97
CA GLU A 78 -9.89 -6.33 13.04
C GLU A 78 -8.84 -7.43 13.17
N ARG A 79 -7.55 -7.07 13.16
CA ARG A 79 -6.40 -7.97 13.22
C ARG A 79 -5.72 -7.99 14.59
N GLU A 80 -6.07 -7.07 15.48
CA GLU A 80 -5.66 -6.99 16.90
C GLU A 80 -6.70 -7.66 17.80
#